data_AF-A0A0Q4RKB9-F1
#
_entry.id   AF-A0A0Q4RKB9-F1
#
_cell.length_a   1.000
_cell.length_b   1.000
_cell.length_c   1.000
_cell.angle_alpha   90.00
_cell.angle_beta   90.00
_cell.angle_gamma   90.00
#
_symmetry.space_group_name_H-M   'P 1'
#
loop_
_entity.id
_entity.type
_entity.pdbx_description
1 polymer ?
#
loop_
_entity_poly.entity_id
_entity_poly.type
_entity_poly.pdbx_seq_one_letter_code
_entity_poly.pdbx_strand_id
1 'polypeptide(L)'
;MNPFNLLINYVIANSRASYYNVSGNQEVTNTALLTGMISENTLLSYLIIDNKAKSEGENSNTSTPVVIPAATHSTKELQQSGSGTSQTPVKEEPKKETTVPNEESLSLKTFETFKNDITTSNKKIEELEEKINELAGLREKLESFDKEKKGIIDSIEEIEKRLDEIAKTNQSIVAKPTEPDVKVQSKTNTK
;
A
#
# COMPACT_ATOMS: atom_id res chain seq x y z
N MET A 1 9.13 -8.89 0.65
CA MET A 1 8.05 -8.51 1.59
C MET A 1 7.54 -7.14 1.15
N ASN A 2 6.26 -7.03 0.77
CA ASN A 2 5.71 -5.79 0.23
C ASN A 2 5.17 -4.88 1.35
N PRO A 3 5.79 -3.70 1.62
CA PRO A 3 5.35 -2.81 2.69
C PRO A 3 3.93 -2.26 2.48
N PHE A 4 3.47 -2.16 1.23
CA PHE A 4 2.09 -1.76 0.93
C PHE A 4 1.07 -2.82 1.37
N ASN A 5 1.39 -4.11 1.19
CA ASN A 5 0.50 -5.19 1.64
C ASN A 5 0.37 -5.21 3.16
N LEU A 6 1.46 -4.95 3.89
CA LEU A 6 1.42 -4.81 5.35
C LEU A 6 0.51 -3.66 5.79
N LEU A 7 0.60 -2.50 5.12
CA LEU A 7 -0.25 -1.34 5.42
C LEU A 7 -1.72 -1.65 5.16
N ILE A 8 -2.03 -2.23 3.99
CA ILE A 8 -3.40 -2.61 3.62
C ILE A 8 -3.96 -3.63 4.63
N ASN A 9 -3.20 -4.66 4.96
CA ASN A 9 -3.62 -5.68 5.93
C ASN A 9 -3.83 -5.09 7.33
N TYR A 10 -2.99 -4.16 7.76
CA TYR A 10 -3.16 -3.45 9.03
C TYR A 10 -4.45 -2.63 9.08
N VAL A 11 -4.76 -1.89 8.02
CA VAL A 11 -6.00 -1.11 7.92
C VAL A 11 -7.22 -2.03 7.94
N ILE A 12 -7.16 -3.16 7.22
CA ILE A 12 -8.22 -4.17 7.22
C ILE A 12 -8.43 -4.73 8.62
N ALA A 13 -7.35 -5.10 9.33
CA ALA A 13 -7.43 -5.61 10.69
C ALA A 13 -8.10 -4.64 11.65
N ASN A 14 -7.73 -3.36 11.61
CA ASN A 14 -8.33 -2.37 12.49
C ASN A 14 -9.80 -2.12 12.18
N SER A 15 -10.15 -2.08 10.89
CA SER A 15 -11.53 -1.94 10.42
C SER A 15 -12.40 -3.13 10.86
N ARG A 16 -11.91 -4.36 10.68
CA ARG A 16 -12.66 -5.58 11.04
C ARG A 16 -12.73 -5.81 12.53
N ALA A 17 -11.66 -5.53 13.28
CA ALA A 17 -11.71 -5.57 14.73
C ALA A 17 -12.76 -4.59 15.30
N SER A 18 -12.86 -3.39 14.71
CA SER A 18 -13.88 -2.41 15.09
C SER A 18 -15.28 -2.88 14.71
N TYR A 19 -15.45 -3.44 13.50
CA TYR A 19 -16.74 -3.93 13.01
C TYR A 19 -17.33 -5.05 13.89
N TYR A 20 -16.49 -5.96 14.39
CA TYR A 20 -16.93 -7.06 15.26
C TYR A 20 -16.80 -6.77 16.77
N ASN A 21 -16.54 -5.51 17.18
CA ASN A 21 -16.37 -5.12 18.59
C ASN A 21 -15.34 -5.99 19.36
N VAL A 22 -14.21 -6.30 18.74
CA VAL A 22 -13.15 -7.11 19.37
C VAL A 22 -12.53 -6.33 20.54
N SER A 23 -12.58 -6.89 21.77
CA SER A 23 -11.94 -6.26 22.93
C SER A 23 -10.42 -6.50 22.89
N GLY A 24 -9.68 -5.56 22.30
CA GLY A 24 -8.24 -5.68 22.05
C GLY A 24 -7.95 -6.29 20.69
N ASN A 25 -7.58 -5.45 19.72
CA ASN A 25 -7.37 -5.85 18.32
C ASN A 25 -6.03 -6.56 18.06
N GLN A 26 -5.22 -6.84 19.09
CA GLN A 26 -3.84 -7.31 18.95
C GLN A 26 -3.76 -8.65 18.20
N GLU A 27 -4.67 -9.59 18.47
CA GLU A 27 -4.74 -10.88 17.80
C GLU A 27 -5.07 -10.76 16.30
N VAL A 28 -5.98 -9.85 15.96
CA VAL A 28 -6.37 -9.55 14.57
C VAL A 28 -5.22 -8.86 13.84
N THR A 29 -4.55 -7.92 14.50
CA THR A 29 -3.39 -7.19 13.96
C THR A 29 -2.19 -8.11 13.76
N ASN A 30 -1.89 -9.01 14.69
CA ASN A 30 -0.83 -10.02 14.56
C ASN A 30 -1.09 -10.95 13.37
N THR A 31 -2.36 -11.34 13.19
CA THR A 31 -2.77 -12.13 12.03
C THR A 31 -2.57 -11.35 10.73
N ALA A 32 -2.96 -10.07 10.68
CA ALA A 32 -2.69 -9.23 9.51
C ALA A 32 -1.21 -9.06 9.18
N LEU A 33 -0.36 -8.90 10.20
CA LEU A 33 1.09 -8.85 10.05
C LEU A 33 1.61 -10.16 9.46
N LEU A 34 1.28 -11.29 10.08
CA LEU A 34 1.70 -12.63 9.63
C LEU A 34 1.23 -12.88 8.20
N THR A 35 -0.03 -12.61 7.89
CA THR A 35 -0.58 -12.81 6.56
C THR A 35 0.06 -11.89 5.52
N GLY A 36 0.41 -10.65 5.89
CA GLY A 36 1.22 -9.77 5.04
C GLY A 36 2.68 -10.21 4.87
N MET A 37 3.19 -11.07 5.75
CA MET A 37 4.52 -11.68 5.60
C MET A 37 4.51 -12.86 4.64
N ILE A 38 3.45 -13.68 4.67
CA ILE A 38 3.38 -14.97 3.96
C ILE A 38 2.59 -14.90 2.65
N SER A 39 1.69 -13.92 2.50
CA SER A 39 0.78 -13.83 1.37
C SER A 39 0.86 -12.47 0.70
N GLU A 40 1.14 -12.48 -0.59
CA GLU A 40 1.04 -11.29 -1.44
C GLU A 40 -0.38 -11.07 -1.99
N ASN A 41 -1.28 -12.03 -1.75
CA ASN A 41 -2.66 -11.97 -2.19
C ASN A 41 -3.52 -11.20 -1.17
N THR A 42 -3.87 -9.96 -1.50
CA THR A 42 -4.68 -9.08 -0.66
C THR A 42 -6.07 -9.65 -0.36
N LEU A 43 -6.69 -10.36 -1.32
CA LEU A 43 -8.02 -10.94 -1.12
C LEU A 43 -8.00 -12.08 -0.11
N LEU A 44 -7.02 -12.97 -0.25
CA LEU A 44 -6.82 -14.05 0.73
C LEU A 44 -6.48 -13.47 2.11
N SER A 45 -5.63 -12.43 2.14
CA SER A 45 -5.27 -11.74 3.38
C SER A 45 -6.49 -11.16 4.09
N TYR A 46 -7.35 -10.48 3.33
CA TYR A 46 -8.60 -9.93 3.82
C TYR A 46 -9.50 -11.02 4.44
N LEU A 47 -9.69 -12.16 3.75
CA LEU A 47 -10.51 -13.27 4.25
C LEU A 47 -9.99 -13.85 5.56
N ILE A 48 -8.67 -14.02 5.69
CA ILE A 48 -8.06 -14.54 6.91
C ILE A 48 -8.27 -13.56 8.08
N ILE A 49 -8.02 -12.27 7.84
CA ILE A 49 -8.16 -11.22 8.84
C ILE A 49 -9.63 -11.05 9.27
N ASP A 50 -10.57 -11.10 8.33
CA ASP A 50 -12.01 -10.99 8.59
C ASP A 50 -12.53 -12.16 9.43
N ASN A 51 -12.16 -13.40 9.07
CA ASN A 51 -12.54 -14.58 9.85
C ASN A 51 -11.95 -14.55 11.28
N LYS A 52 -10.69 -14.12 11.42
CA LYS A 52 -10.07 -13.95 12.74
C LYS A 52 -10.81 -12.88 13.55
N ALA A 53 -11.06 -11.70 12.98
CA ALA A 53 -11.77 -10.62 13.66
C ALA A 53 -13.19 -11.04 14.10
N LYS A 54 -13.90 -11.77 13.24
CA LYS A 54 -15.22 -12.32 13.58
C LYS A 54 -15.15 -13.27 14.76
N SER A 55 -14.22 -14.24 14.73
CA SER A 55 -14.03 -15.20 15.83
C SER A 55 -13.68 -14.52 17.16
N GLU A 56 -12.81 -13.50 17.14
CA GLU A 56 -12.45 -12.76 18.35
C GLU A 56 -13.62 -11.91 18.88
N GLY A 57 -14.46 -11.38 18.00
CA GLY A 57 -15.67 -10.63 18.38
C GLY A 57 -16.73 -11.54 19.03
N GLU A 58 -16.92 -12.74 18.49
CA GLU A 58 -17.82 -13.75 19.07
C GLU A 58 -17.32 -14.25 20.45
N ASN A 59 -16.01 -14.45 20.59
CA ASN A 59 -15.39 -14.81 21.87
C ASN A 59 -15.46 -13.69 22.91
N SER A 60 -15.45 -12.43 22.48
CA SER A 60 -15.59 -11.27 23.37
C SER A 60 -17.04 -11.10 23.86
N ASN A 61 -18.03 -11.38 23.00
CA ASN A 61 -19.46 -11.22 23.31
C ASN A 61 -20.04 -12.35 24.19
N THR A 62 -19.38 -13.50 24.25
CA THR A 62 -19.76 -14.60 25.15
C THR A 62 -19.30 -14.40 26.59
N SER A 63 -18.54 -13.34 26.88
CA SER A 63 -18.17 -12.92 28.23
C SER A 63 -18.98 -11.68 28.65
N THR A 64 -20.30 -11.80 28.67
CA THR A 64 -21.12 -10.91 29.49
C THR A 64 -21.47 -11.64 30.79
N PRO A 65 -20.89 -11.26 31.95
CA PRO A 65 -21.54 -11.60 33.20
C PRO A 65 -22.89 -10.88 33.20
N VAL A 66 -23.96 -11.64 33.35
CA VAL A 66 -25.30 -11.11 33.58
C VAL A 66 -25.23 -10.21 34.81
N VAL A 67 -25.14 -8.89 34.62
CA VAL A 67 -25.38 -7.92 35.69
C VAL A 67 -26.88 -7.86 35.87
N ILE A 68 -27.39 -8.74 36.72
CA ILE A 68 -28.72 -8.61 37.31
C ILE A 68 -28.65 -7.39 38.24
N PRO A 69 -29.46 -6.34 38.04
CA PRO A 69 -29.53 -5.26 39.01
C PRO A 69 -30.12 -5.81 40.32
N ALA A 70 -29.42 -5.53 41.41
CA ALA A 70 -29.72 -6.03 42.74
C ALA A 70 -31.16 -5.70 43.17
N ALA A 71 -31.93 -6.75 43.46
CA ALA A 71 -33.02 -6.69 44.42
C ALA A 71 -32.67 -7.64 45.57
N THR A 72 -32.48 -7.04 46.74
CA THR A 72 -32.40 -7.61 48.09
C THR A 72 -33.15 -8.94 48.26
N HIS A 73 -32.47 -9.98 48.75
CA HIS A 73 -32.68 -10.62 50.06
C HIS A 73 -31.78 -11.86 50.24
N SER A 74 -31.31 -12.05 51.48
CA SER A 74 -30.42 -13.11 51.99
C SER A 74 -30.69 -14.52 51.45
N THR A 75 -29.64 -15.35 51.28
CA THR A 75 -29.18 -16.39 52.23
C THR A 75 -27.97 -17.16 51.63
N LYS A 76 -27.00 -17.52 52.50
CA LYS A 76 -25.84 -18.41 52.22
C LYS A 76 -26.30 -19.82 51.82
N GLU A 77 -25.67 -20.45 50.82
CA GLU A 77 -25.08 -21.82 50.92
C GLU A 77 -24.37 -22.30 49.64
N LEU A 78 -23.65 -23.41 49.80
CA LEU A 78 -22.48 -23.93 49.08
C LEU A 78 -22.72 -24.59 47.71
N GLN A 79 -21.59 -24.81 47.01
CA GLN A 79 -21.36 -25.62 45.81
C GLN A 79 -22.11 -26.98 45.78
N GLN A 80 -22.60 -27.40 44.60
CA GLN A 80 -22.53 -28.82 44.24
C GLN A 80 -22.56 -29.11 42.72
N SER A 81 -21.72 -30.09 42.38
CA SER A 81 -21.53 -30.78 41.10
C SER A 81 -22.58 -31.89 40.89
N GLY A 82 -22.91 -32.21 39.63
CA GLY A 82 -23.66 -33.39 39.16
C GLY A 82 -24.30 -33.12 37.79
N SER A 83 -23.79 -33.63 36.67
CA SER A 83 -23.93 -35.00 36.11
C SER A 83 -25.37 -35.46 35.88
N GLY A 84 -25.75 -35.68 34.60
CA GLY A 84 -26.72 -36.72 34.24
C GLY A 84 -27.92 -36.35 33.33
N THR A 85 -27.78 -36.71 32.05
CA THR A 85 -28.75 -37.50 31.23
C THR A 85 -29.87 -36.80 30.41
N SER A 86 -29.83 -37.17 29.11
CA SER A 86 -30.74 -36.96 27.97
C SER A 86 -32.24 -37.19 28.17
N GLN A 87 -33.07 -36.43 27.42
CA GLN A 87 -34.16 -36.93 26.55
C GLN A 87 -34.42 -35.96 25.35
N THR A 88 -34.58 -36.53 24.15
CA THR A 88 -34.92 -35.92 22.83
C THR A 88 -36.45 -36.01 22.58
N PRO A 89 -37.01 -35.68 21.38
CA PRO A 89 -37.27 -34.39 20.73
C PRO A 89 -38.79 -34.12 20.53
N VAL A 90 -39.25 -32.88 20.29
CA VAL A 90 -40.62 -32.62 19.78
C VAL A 90 -40.55 -31.91 18.44
N LYS A 91 -41.22 -32.52 17.45
CA LYS A 91 -41.35 -32.11 16.06
C LYS A 91 -42.79 -31.65 15.84
N GLU A 92 -43.02 -30.39 15.50
CA GLU A 92 -44.24 -29.92 14.83
C GLU A 92 -43.88 -28.85 13.78
N GLU A 93 -44.29 -29.09 12.54
CA GLU A 93 -44.37 -28.18 11.38
C GLU A 93 -45.87 -27.95 11.09
N PRO A 94 -46.28 -27.07 10.14
CA PRO A 94 -45.87 -25.70 9.85
C PRO A 94 -47.11 -24.76 9.70
N LYS A 95 -46.98 -23.44 9.87
CA LYS A 95 -47.98 -22.47 9.34
C LYS A 95 -47.32 -21.21 8.77
N LYS A 96 -47.81 -20.85 7.58
CA LYS A 96 -47.42 -19.78 6.65
C LYS A 96 -47.56 -18.35 7.19
N GLU A 97 -46.68 -17.49 6.66
CA GLU A 97 -46.79 -16.05 6.26
C GLU A 97 -47.64 -15.12 7.14
N THR A 98 -47.18 -13.92 7.52
CA THR A 98 -47.05 -12.76 6.63
C THR A 98 -46.28 -11.59 7.31
N THR A 99 -45.24 -11.10 6.62
CA THR A 99 -44.74 -9.71 6.50
C THR A 99 -43.90 -9.03 7.61
N VAL A 100 -42.62 -8.86 7.26
CA VAL A 100 -41.55 -7.99 7.81
C VAL A 100 -41.84 -6.50 7.53
N PRO A 101 -41.16 -5.53 8.17
CA PRO A 101 -40.00 -4.97 7.47
C PRO A 101 -38.87 -4.54 8.40
N ASN A 102 -37.67 -5.06 8.18
CA ASN A 102 -36.42 -4.32 7.95
C ASN A 102 -35.22 -5.26 8.18
N GLU A 103 -35.11 -6.30 7.35
CA GLU A 103 -33.85 -7.03 7.19
C GLU A 103 -33.33 -6.68 5.81
N GLU A 104 -32.17 -6.03 5.77
CA GLU A 104 -31.39 -5.86 4.56
C GLU A 104 -31.22 -7.23 3.92
N SER A 105 -31.87 -7.42 2.77
CA SER A 105 -31.81 -8.65 2.02
C SER A 105 -30.36 -8.89 1.62
N LEU A 106 -29.72 -9.86 2.28
CA LEU A 106 -28.59 -10.58 1.72
C LEU A 106 -29.08 -11.21 0.41
N SER A 107 -28.94 -10.46 -0.68
CA SER A 107 -29.23 -10.93 -2.02
C SER A 107 -28.29 -12.09 -2.31
N LEU A 108 -28.82 -13.32 -2.21
CA LEU A 108 -28.17 -14.53 -2.73
C LEU A 108 -27.99 -14.33 -4.23
N LYS A 109 -26.86 -13.77 -4.63
CA LYS A 109 -26.43 -13.72 -6.02
C LYS A 109 -26.37 -15.17 -6.54
N THR A 110 -27.11 -15.43 -7.61
CA THR A 110 -27.14 -16.74 -8.26
C THR A 110 -25.75 -17.07 -8.82
N PHE A 111 -25.42 -18.35 -8.97
CA PHE A 111 -24.14 -18.82 -9.53
C PHE A 111 -23.82 -18.17 -10.90
N GLU A 112 -24.86 -17.90 -11.70
CA GLU A 112 -24.75 -17.23 -13.00
C GLU A 112 -24.31 -15.76 -12.87
N THR A 113 -24.77 -15.07 -11.82
CA THR A 113 -24.36 -13.70 -11.51
C THR A 113 -22.88 -13.66 -11.10
N PHE A 114 -22.43 -14.63 -10.29
CA PHE A 114 -21.01 -14.77 -9.95
C PHE A 114 -20.14 -15.07 -11.17
N LYS A 115 -20.60 -15.94 -12.08
CA LYS A 115 -19.88 -16.24 -13.31
C LYS A 115 -19.69 -14.99 -14.18
N ASN A 116 -20.74 -14.17 -14.32
CA ASN A 116 -20.68 -12.91 -15.06
C ASN A 116 -19.82 -11.84 -14.37
N ASP A 117 -19.85 -11.76 -13.05
CA ASP A 117 -19.00 -10.87 -12.27
C ASP A 117 -17.51 -11.27 -12.45
N ILE A 118 -17.20 -12.57 -12.43
CA ILE A 118 -15.85 -13.10 -12.65
C ILE A 118 -15.35 -12.81 -14.07
N THR A 119 -16.15 -13.08 -15.11
CA THR A 119 -15.73 -12.79 -16.49
C THR A 119 -15.52 -11.30 -16.73
N THR A 120 -16.40 -10.46 -16.17
CA THR A 120 -16.25 -8.99 -16.26
C THR A 120 -15.00 -8.52 -15.51
N SER A 121 -14.71 -9.11 -14.34
CA SER A 121 -13.52 -8.77 -13.57
C SER A 121 -12.24 -9.20 -14.29
N ASN A 122 -12.22 -10.39 -14.91
CA ASN A 122 -11.07 -10.86 -15.68
C ASN A 122 -10.77 -9.95 -16.87
N LYS A 123 -11.80 -9.48 -17.58
CA LYS A 123 -11.61 -8.53 -18.68
C LYS A 123 -11.00 -7.20 -18.20
N LYS A 124 -11.42 -6.69 -17.04
CA LYS A 124 -10.84 -5.48 -16.44
C LYS A 124 -9.39 -5.69 -16.01
N ILE A 125 -9.02 -6.89 -15.59
CA ILE A 125 -7.64 -7.23 -15.25
C ILE A 125 -6.77 -7.21 -16.51
N GLU A 126 -7.22 -7.82 -17.61
CA GLU A 126 -6.51 -7.78 -18.89
C GLU A 126 -6.30 -6.33 -19.38
N GLU A 127 -7.32 -5.47 -19.31
CA GLU A 127 -7.20 -4.05 -19.66
C GLU A 127 -6.22 -3.28 -18.75
N LEU A 128 -6.09 -3.69 -17.47
CA LEU A 128 -5.11 -3.09 -16.55
C LEU A 128 -3.70 -3.59 -16.84
N GLU A 129 -3.53 -4.86 -17.20
CA GLU A 129 -2.23 -5.42 -17.61
C GLU A 129 -1.69 -4.71 -18.86
N GLU A 130 -2.56 -4.43 -19.84
CA GLU A 130 -2.17 -3.67 -21.04
C GLU A 130 -1.68 -2.27 -20.68
N LYS A 131 -2.40 -1.54 -19.82
CA LYS A 131 -1.99 -0.21 -19.34
C LYS A 131 -0.70 -0.22 -18.52
N ILE A 132 -0.47 -1.27 -17.73
CA ILE A 132 0.77 -1.42 -16.95
C ILE A 132 1.96 -1.65 -17.90
N ASN A 133 1.77 -2.44 -18.97
CA ASN A 133 2.80 -2.63 -19.99
C ASN A 133 3.12 -1.34 -20.73
N GLU A 134 2.12 -0.52 -21.06
CA GLU A 134 2.35 0.82 -21.61
C GLU A 134 3.18 1.68 -20.65
N LEU A 135 2.83 1.72 -19.35
CA LEU A 135 3.59 2.45 -18.33
C LEU A 135 5.05 1.98 -18.21
N ALA A 136 5.30 0.68 -18.36
CA ALA A 136 6.66 0.14 -18.35
C ALA A 136 7.49 0.69 -19.51
N GLY A 137 6.91 0.85 -20.71
CA GLY A 137 7.57 1.49 -21.85
C GLY A 137 7.88 2.98 -21.62
N LEU A 138 7.03 3.71 -20.88
CA LEU A 138 7.32 5.08 -20.48
C LEU A 138 8.52 5.18 -19.53
N ARG A 139 8.74 4.18 -18.66
CA ARG A 139 9.89 4.13 -17.76
C ARG A 139 11.21 4.02 -18.51
N GLU A 140 11.28 3.18 -19.53
CA GLU A 140 12.48 3.07 -20.38
C GLU A 140 12.78 4.40 -21.09
N LYS A 141 11.74 5.08 -21.57
CA LYS A 141 11.85 6.39 -22.20
C LYS A 141 12.33 7.47 -21.23
N LEU A 142 11.90 7.41 -19.97
CA LEU A 142 12.38 8.32 -18.93
C LEU A 142 13.86 8.08 -18.64
N GLU A 143 14.30 6.82 -18.59
CA GLU A 143 15.70 6.48 -18.37
C GLU A 143 16.60 6.91 -19.54
N SER A 144 16.11 6.86 -20.79
CA SER A 144 16.86 7.42 -21.92
C SER A 144 16.99 8.94 -21.83
N PHE A 145 15.94 9.64 -21.41
CA PHE A 145 16.00 11.09 -21.19
C PHE A 145 17.02 11.49 -20.12
N ASP A 146 17.12 10.73 -19.02
CA ASP A 146 18.13 11.00 -17.98
C ASP A 146 19.56 10.80 -18.50
N LYS A 147 19.79 9.79 -19.34
CA LYS A 147 21.09 9.55 -19.99
C LYS A 147 21.45 10.68 -20.96
N GLU A 148 20.51 11.10 -21.81
CA GLU A 148 20.70 12.22 -22.72
C GLU A 148 20.98 13.53 -21.96
N LYS A 149 20.21 13.81 -20.90
CA LYS A 149 20.41 14.98 -20.03
C LYS A 149 21.82 14.99 -19.43
N LYS A 150 22.31 13.85 -18.94
CA LYS A 150 23.67 13.75 -18.40
C LYS A 150 24.71 14.04 -19.50
N GLY A 151 24.55 13.47 -20.68
CA GLY A 151 25.46 13.74 -21.81
C GLY A 151 25.50 15.21 -22.23
N ILE A 152 24.36 15.91 -22.16
CA ILE A 152 24.29 17.36 -22.40
C ILE A 152 25.05 18.13 -21.32
N ILE A 153 24.89 17.79 -20.04
CA ILE A 153 25.62 18.43 -18.94
C ILE A 153 27.13 18.26 -19.11
N ASP A 154 27.59 17.03 -19.37
CA ASP A 154 29.00 16.72 -19.59
C ASP A 154 29.57 17.54 -20.78
N SER A 155 28.78 17.71 -21.84
CA SER A 155 29.15 18.52 -23.01
C SER A 155 29.23 20.01 -22.69
N ILE A 156 28.34 20.53 -21.85
CA ILE A 156 28.36 21.93 -21.40
C ILE A 156 29.61 22.20 -20.56
N GLU A 157 29.95 21.31 -19.62
CA GLU A 157 31.16 21.45 -18.81
C GLU A 157 32.43 21.44 -19.68
N GLU A 158 32.48 20.60 -20.72
CA GLU A 158 33.61 20.58 -21.66
C GLU A 158 33.71 21.91 -22.44
N ILE A 159 32.58 22.45 -22.90
CA ILE A 159 32.54 23.74 -23.60
C ILE A 159 33.01 24.87 -22.69
N GLU A 160 32.53 24.92 -21.44
CA GLU A 160 32.95 25.92 -20.45
C GLU A 160 34.46 25.87 -20.22
N LYS A 161 35.02 24.66 -20.04
CA LYS A 161 36.46 24.47 -19.88
C LYS A 161 37.25 24.97 -21.09
N ARG A 162 36.81 24.65 -22.31
CA ARG A 162 37.46 25.14 -23.53
C ARG A 162 37.37 26.66 -23.66
N LEU A 163 36.25 27.26 -23.26
CA LEU A 163 36.08 28.72 -23.24
C LEU A 163 37.02 29.38 -22.23
N ASP A 164 37.19 28.80 -21.04
CA ASP A 164 38.14 29.28 -20.03
C ASP A 164 39.60 29.19 -20.51
N GLU A 165 39.97 28.11 -21.21
CA GLU A 165 41.30 27.96 -21.81
C GLU A 165 41.56 29.01 -22.91
N ILE A 166 40.56 29.28 -23.76
CA ILE A 166 40.64 30.34 -24.77
C ILE A 166 40.75 31.72 -24.11
N ALA A 167 39.97 31.99 -23.05
CA ALA A 167 40.01 33.25 -22.33
C ALA A 167 41.39 33.50 -21.69
N LYS A 168 41.99 32.48 -21.06
CA LYS A 168 43.35 32.56 -20.51
C LYS A 168 44.41 32.78 -21.59
N THR A 169 44.29 32.09 -22.72
CA THR A 169 45.23 32.23 -23.85
C THR A 169 45.17 33.63 -24.45
N ASN A 170 43.97 34.18 -24.62
CA ASN A 170 43.79 35.55 -25.14
C ASN A 170 44.32 36.63 -24.19
N GLN A 171 44.19 36.47 -22.87
CA GLN A 171 44.81 37.39 -21.91
C GLN A 171 46.35 37.35 -21.95
N SER A 172 46.94 36.17 -22.20
CA SER A 172 48.40 36.01 -22.36
C SER A 172 48.94 36.72 -23.62
N ILE A 173 48.15 36.75 -24.70
CA ILE A 173 48.53 37.45 -25.95
C ILE A 173 48.48 38.97 -25.77
N VAL A 174 47.54 39.49 -24.98
CA VAL A 174 47.43 40.94 -24.67
C VAL A 174 48.53 41.41 -23.71
N ALA A 175 49.07 40.51 -22.88
CA ALA A 175 50.10 40.84 -21.89
C ALA A 175 51.56 40.82 -22.43
N LYS A 176 51.79 40.41 -23.68
CA LYS A 176 53.12 40.43 -24.29
C LYS A 176 53.36 41.79 -24.98
N PRO A 177 54.29 42.64 -24.51
CA PRO A 177 54.56 43.90 -25.17
C PRO A 177 55.24 43.61 -26.51
N THR A 178 54.63 44.09 -27.58
CA THR A 178 55.28 44.25 -28.88
C THR A 178 56.35 45.34 -28.74
N GLU A 179 57.61 44.97 -28.49
CA GLU A 179 58.74 45.88 -28.69
C GLU A 179 58.87 46.19 -30.19
N PRO A 180 58.84 47.45 -30.62
CA PRO A 180 59.25 47.81 -31.97
C PRO A 180 60.78 47.89 -32.03
N ASP A 181 61.40 46.94 -32.74
CA ASP A 181 62.81 46.99 -33.11
C ASP A 181 63.03 48.10 -34.17
N VAL A 182 63.18 49.35 -33.70
CA VAL A 182 63.56 50.50 -34.55
C VAL A 182 65.07 50.63 -34.56
N LYS A 183 65.69 50.00 -35.57
CA LYS A 183 67.11 50.16 -35.89
C LYS A 183 67.35 51.55 -36.51
N VAL A 184 67.65 52.55 -35.68
CA VAL A 184 68.16 53.86 -36.14
C VAL A 184 69.63 53.69 -36.56
N GLN A 185 69.89 53.59 -37.86
CA GLN A 185 71.23 53.80 -38.42
C GLN A 185 71.41 55.29 -38.74
N SER A 186 72.04 56.02 -37.83
CA SER A 186 72.56 57.37 -38.05
C SER A 186 73.67 57.34 -39.10
N LYS A 187 73.46 57.99 -40.25
CA LYS A 187 74.53 58.37 -41.18
C LYS A 187 75.25 59.59 -40.64
N THR A 188 76.49 59.43 -40.16
CA THR A 188 77.44 60.54 -40.02
C THR A 188 78.14 60.77 -41.35
N ASN A 189 77.83 61.90 -41.99
CA ASN A 189 78.66 62.48 -43.05
C ASN A 189 79.87 63.16 -42.42
N THR A 190 81.08 62.81 -42.87
CA THR A 190 82.28 63.61 -42.65
C THR A 190 82.63 64.33 -43.95
N LYS A 191 82.90 65.63 -43.79
CA LYS A 191 83.19 66.62 -44.82
C LYS A 191 84.65 66.55 -45.26
#